data_AF-A0A259NPR6-F1
#
_entry.id   AF-A0A259NPR6-F1
#
_cell.length_a   1.000
_cell.length_b   1.000
_cell.length_c   1.000
_cell.angle_alpha   90.00
_cell.angle_beta   90.00
_cell.angle_gamma   90.00
#
_symmetry.space_group_name_H-M   'P 1'
#
loop_
_entity.id
_entity.type
_entity.pdbx_description
1 polymer ?
#
loop_
_entity_poly.entity_id
_entity_poly.type
_entity_poly.pdbx_seq_one_letter_code
_entity_poly.pdbx_strand_id
1 'polypeptide(L)'
;MTIDWSRVKTAADKEAEAVLAAREAFKASRAAAVAAIKVTSSLGRTFDGGEVDTQRMLEPIAVLKEKPEGSTTMWVLADNSVAYVALPEFLEVLELAGIEKTRLWVQP
;
A
#
# COMPACT_ATOMS: atom_id res chain seq x y z
N MET A 1 -38.51 39.59 -0.36
CA MET A 1 -37.35 38.66 -0.36
C MET A 1 -37.85 37.35 -0.94
N THR A 2 -37.52 37.07 -2.19
CA THR A 2 -38.00 35.86 -2.88
C THR A 2 -36.97 34.76 -2.65
N ILE A 3 -37.38 33.67 -2.00
CA ILE A 3 -36.52 32.49 -1.86
C ILE A 3 -36.36 31.87 -3.25
N ASP A 4 -35.11 31.75 -3.71
CA ASP A 4 -34.76 31.06 -4.95
C ASP A 4 -34.80 29.55 -4.71
N TRP A 5 -35.98 28.97 -4.95
CA TRP A 5 -36.23 27.53 -4.78
C TRP A 5 -35.41 26.65 -5.75
N SER A 6 -34.80 27.23 -6.80
CA SER A 6 -33.94 26.48 -7.74
C SER A 6 -32.61 26.05 -7.14
N ARG A 7 -32.24 26.57 -5.96
CA ARG A 7 -30.99 26.26 -5.25
C ARG A 7 -31.20 25.39 -4.01
N VAL A 8 -32.42 24.95 -3.75
CA VAL A 8 -32.74 24.15 -2.56
C VAL A 8 -32.33 22.70 -2.81
N LYS A 9 -31.28 22.25 -2.12
CA LYS A 9 -30.86 20.85 -2.12
C LYS A 9 -31.96 19.96 -1.54
N THR A 10 -32.37 18.97 -2.30
CA THR A 10 -33.31 17.93 -1.87
C THR A 10 -32.66 17.01 -0.84
N ALA A 11 -33.45 16.18 -0.17
CA ALA A 11 -32.90 15.12 0.68
C ALA A 11 -31.99 14.17 -0.13
N ALA A 12 -32.38 13.85 -1.37
CA ALA A 12 -31.59 13.01 -2.27
C ALA A 12 -30.23 13.64 -2.62
N ASP A 13 -30.16 14.96 -2.84
CA ASP A 13 -28.89 15.66 -3.10
C ASP A 13 -27.94 15.56 -1.90
N LYS A 14 -28.48 15.69 -0.69
CA LYS A 14 -27.69 15.57 0.55
C LYS A 14 -27.20 14.14 0.79
N GLU A 15 -28.03 13.14 0.50
CA GLU A 15 -27.64 11.73 0.57
C GLU A 15 -26.54 11.40 -0.45
N ALA A 16 -26.67 11.87 -1.68
CA ALA A 16 -25.65 11.69 -2.72
C ALA A 16 -24.31 12.34 -2.32
N GLU A 17 -24.34 13.56 -1.78
CA GLU A 17 -23.15 14.24 -1.26
C GLU A 17 -22.51 13.48 -0.08
N ALA A 18 -23.33 12.94 0.83
CA ALA A 18 -22.84 12.15 1.95
C ALA A 18 -22.15 10.85 1.49
N VAL A 19 -22.73 10.15 0.49
CA VAL A 19 -22.13 8.95 -0.10
C VAL A 19 -20.79 9.27 -0.78
N LEU A 20 -20.72 10.37 -1.54
CA LEU A 20 -19.48 10.82 -2.17
C LEU A 20 -18.41 11.18 -1.13
N ALA A 21 -18.78 11.92 -0.07
CA ALA A 21 -17.87 12.26 1.01
C ALA A 21 -17.34 11.01 1.74
N ALA A 22 -18.20 10.04 2.03
CA ALA A 22 -17.80 8.76 2.64
C ALA A 22 -16.84 7.99 1.72
N ARG A 23 -17.10 7.99 0.41
CA ARG A 23 -16.24 7.33 -0.58
C ARG A 23 -14.85 7.94 -0.65
N GLU A 24 -14.74 9.27 -0.65
CA GLU A 24 -13.44 9.96 -0.67
C GLU A 24 -12.68 9.78 0.65
N ALA A 25 -13.38 9.83 1.79
CA ALA A 25 -12.79 9.53 3.09
C ALA A 25 -12.22 8.10 3.15
N PHE A 26 -12.95 7.11 2.61
CA PHE A 26 -12.48 5.74 2.51
C PHE A 26 -11.22 5.63 1.63
N LYS A 27 -11.21 6.28 0.46
CA LYS A 27 -10.03 6.26 -0.43
C LYS A 27 -8.79 6.83 0.26
N ALA A 28 -8.95 7.95 0.96
CA ALA A 28 -7.86 8.59 1.70
C ALA A 28 -7.34 7.71 2.86
N SER A 29 -8.26 7.14 3.65
CA SER A 29 -7.93 6.21 4.74
C SER A 29 -7.17 4.99 4.21
N ARG A 30 -7.66 4.38 3.13
CA ARG A 30 -7.02 3.25 2.49
C ARG A 30 -5.63 3.59 1.96
N ALA A 31 -5.45 4.75 1.31
CA ALA A 31 -4.15 5.17 0.80
C ALA A 31 -3.13 5.32 1.95
N ALA A 32 -3.53 5.91 3.07
CA ALA A 32 -2.69 6.02 4.26
C ALA A 32 -2.37 4.63 4.86
N ALA A 33 -3.35 3.73 4.93
CA ALA A 33 -3.15 2.37 5.42
C ALA A 33 -2.21 1.57 4.53
N VAL A 34 -2.32 1.69 3.20
CA VAL A 34 -1.42 1.05 2.23
C VAL A 34 0.01 1.57 2.38
N ALA A 35 0.19 2.89 2.53
CA ALA A 35 1.50 3.49 2.74
C ALA A 35 2.16 3.08 4.07
N ALA A 36 1.37 2.66 5.06
CA ALA A 36 1.84 2.23 6.37
C ALA A 36 2.07 0.71 6.48
N ILE A 37 1.87 -0.06 5.41
CA ILE A 37 2.06 -1.51 5.43
C ILE A 37 3.49 -1.85 5.82
N LYS A 38 3.63 -2.74 6.81
CA LYS A 38 4.88 -3.39 7.18
C LYS A 38 4.68 -4.90 7.17
N VAL A 39 5.64 -5.63 6.63
CA VAL A 39 5.61 -7.09 6.57
C VAL A 39 6.92 -7.66 7.12
N THR A 40 6.83 -8.78 7.83
CA THR A 40 7.99 -9.46 8.40
C THR A 40 8.21 -10.76 7.66
N SER A 41 9.41 -10.95 7.09
CA SER A 41 9.79 -12.18 6.40
C SER A 41 9.97 -13.35 7.36
N SER A 42 10.03 -14.56 6.82
CA SER A 42 10.39 -15.78 7.55
C SER A 42 11.76 -15.70 8.24
N LEU A 43 12.65 -14.82 7.77
CA LEU A 43 13.96 -14.55 8.39
C LEU A 43 13.88 -13.52 9.54
N GLY A 44 12.69 -13.04 9.89
CA GLY A 44 12.44 -12.12 11.00
C GLY A 44 12.74 -10.66 10.69
N ARG A 45 12.99 -10.31 9.42
CA ARG A 45 13.27 -8.92 9.01
C ARG A 45 11.98 -8.21 8.60
N THR A 46 11.79 -6.98 9.07
CA THR A 46 10.60 -6.18 8.75
C THR A 46 10.88 -5.17 7.63
N PHE A 47 10.05 -5.20 6.60
CA PHE A 47 10.12 -4.36 5.41
C PHE A 47 8.91 -3.43 5.32
N ASP A 48 9.11 -2.25 4.75
CA ASP A 48 7.99 -1.44 4.27
C ASP A 48 7.37 -2.14 3.05
N GLY A 49 6.05 -2.33 3.09
CA GLY A 49 5.27 -3.09 2.11
C GLY A 49 4.27 -2.24 1.32
N GLY A 50 4.43 -0.91 1.37
CA GLY A 50 3.62 0.01 0.58
C GLY A 50 3.82 -0.16 -0.93
N GLU A 51 2.94 0.46 -1.73
CA GLU A 51 3.04 0.38 -3.20
C GLU A 51 4.38 0.90 -3.72
N VAL A 52 4.88 2.01 -3.18
CA VAL A 52 6.18 2.59 -3.56
C VAL A 52 7.34 1.68 -3.16
N ASP A 53 7.32 1.13 -1.95
CA ASP A 53 8.39 0.26 -1.46
C ASP A 53 8.45 -1.05 -2.25
N THR A 54 7.29 -1.66 -2.51
CA THR A 54 7.19 -2.87 -3.32
C THR A 54 7.58 -2.64 -4.78
N GLN A 55 7.31 -1.45 -5.35
CA GLN A 55 7.83 -1.07 -6.66
C GLN A 55 9.36 -0.96 -6.65
N ARG A 56 9.95 -0.36 -5.61
CA ARG A 56 11.41 -0.27 -5.44
C ARG A 56 12.08 -1.64 -5.36
N MET A 57 11.39 -2.65 -4.81
CA MET A 57 11.91 -4.03 -4.74
C MET A 57 12.05 -4.69 -6.12
N LEU A 58 11.37 -4.20 -7.16
CA LEU A 58 11.44 -4.81 -8.49
C LEU A 58 12.83 -4.67 -9.14
N GLU A 59 13.53 -3.56 -8.87
CA GLU A 59 14.88 -3.33 -9.38
C GLU A 59 15.92 -4.34 -8.83
N PRO A 60 16.10 -4.50 -7.50
CA PRO A 60 17.02 -5.50 -6.97
C PRO A 60 16.61 -6.92 -7.36
N ILE A 61 15.31 -7.22 -7.46
CA ILE A 61 14.84 -8.52 -7.96
C ILE A 61 15.31 -8.77 -9.39
N ALA A 62 15.17 -7.79 -10.28
CA ALA A 62 15.61 -7.90 -11.68
C ALA A 62 17.12 -8.15 -11.77
N VAL A 63 17.92 -7.46 -10.95
CA VAL A 63 19.37 -7.67 -10.88
C VAL A 63 19.70 -9.06 -10.33
N LEU A 64 19.07 -9.48 -9.23
CA LEU A 64 19.38 -10.74 -8.54
C LEU A 64 19.01 -11.98 -9.35
N LYS A 65 18.00 -11.90 -10.22
CA LYS A 65 17.64 -12.99 -11.16
C LYS A 65 18.76 -13.37 -12.12
N GLU A 66 19.64 -12.43 -12.44
CA GLU A 66 20.78 -12.62 -13.36
C GLU A 66 22.08 -12.95 -12.62
N LYS A 67 22.02 -13.19 -11.31
CA LYS A 67 23.19 -13.48 -10.47
C LYS A 67 23.20 -14.93 -10.01
N PRO A 68 24.37 -15.46 -9.61
CA PRO A 68 24.45 -16.77 -8.98
C PRO A 68 23.52 -16.86 -7.76
N GLU A 69 22.99 -18.05 -7.52
CA GLU A 69 22.17 -18.34 -6.34
C GLU A 69 22.89 -17.92 -5.04
N GLY A 70 22.12 -17.37 -4.09
CA GLY A 70 22.67 -16.85 -2.83
C GLY A 70 23.28 -15.45 -2.92
N SER A 71 23.33 -14.84 -4.11
CA SER A 71 23.67 -13.42 -4.24
C SER A 71 22.71 -12.54 -3.44
N THR A 72 23.24 -11.47 -2.87
CA THR A 72 22.48 -10.50 -2.08
C THR A 72 22.71 -9.08 -2.58
N THR A 73 21.81 -8.19 -2.21
CA THR A 73 21.99 -6.74 -2.37
C THR A 73 21.68 -6.03 -1.06
N MET A 74 22.28 -4.86 -0.88
CA MET A 74 22.03 -4.03 0.29
C MET A 74 20.63 -3.44 0.22
N TRP A 75 19.92 -3.45 1.34
CA TRP A 75 18.57 -2.91 1.48
C TRP A 75 18.42 -2.24 2.85
N VAL A 76 17.58 -1.20 2.92
CA VAL A 76 17.23 -0.52 4.17
C VAL A 76 15.86 -1.03 4.62
N LEU A 77 15.81 -1.61 5.82
CA LEU A 77 14.62 -2.17 6.46
C LEU A 77 13.73 -1.07 7.06
N ALA A 78 12.53 -1.45 7.51
CA ALA A 78 11.50 -0.52 8.01
C ALA A 78 11.87 0.19 9.33
N ASP A 79 12.94 -0.25 9.99
CA ASP A 79 13.53 0.35 11.18
C ASP A 79 14.78 1.20 10.86
N ASN A 80 15.06 1.42 9.57
CA ASN A 80 16.26 2.07 9.02
C ASN A 80 17.57 1.29 9.22
N SER A 81 17.53 0.03 9.68
CA SER A 81 18.71 -0.82 9.67
C SER A 81 19.05 -1.29 8.24
N VAL A 82 20.33 -1.58 7.99
CA VAL A 82 20.80 -2.09 6.70
C VAL A 82 20.90 -3.61 6.76
N ALA A 83 20.42 -4.28 5.72
CA ALA A 83 20.52 -5.73 5.58
C ALA A 83 20.92 -6.15 4.16
N TYR A 84 21.52 -7.33 4.04
CA TYR A 84 21.80 -7.96 2.74
C TYR A 84 20.69 -8.96 2.42
N VAL A 85 19.89 -8.67 1.40
CA VAL A 85 18.65 -9.37 1.07
C VAL A 85 18.86 -10.16 -0.21
N ALA A 86 18.44 -11.43 -0.19
CA ALA A 86 18.51 -12.34 -1.32
C ALA A 86 17.17 -12.39 -2.07
N LEU A 87 17.19 -12.92 -3.30
CA LEU A 87 16.00 -13.01 -4.15
C LEU A 87 14.79 -13.69 -3.46
N PRO A 88 14.92 -14.86 -2.78
CA PRO A 88 13.76 -15.53 -2.19
C PRO A 88 13.02 -14.68 -1.16
N GLU A 89 13.74 -13.92 -0.34
CA GLU A 89 13.10 -13.08 0.68
C GLU A 89 12.42 -11.86 0.07
N PHE A 90 12.97 -11.23 -0.97
CA PHE A 90 12.26 -10.16 -1.68
C PHE A 90 10.93 -10.66 -2.26
N LEU A 91 10.90 -11.88 -2.81
CA LEU A 91 9.67 -12.47 -3.34
C LEU A 91 8.65 -12.76 -2.23
N GLU A 92 9.10 -13.30 -1.10
CA GLU A 92 8.25 -13.49 0.09
C GLU A 92 7.65 -12.16 0.57
N VAL A 93 8.47 -11.12 0.69
CA VAL A 93 8.02 -9.79 1.12
C VAL A 93 6.98 -9.21 0.15
N LEU A 94 7.18 -9.37 -1.17
CA LEU A 94 6.20 -8.94 -2.18
C LEU A 94 4.88 -9.69 -2.06
N GLU A 95 4.92 -11.00 -1.81
CA GLU A 95 3.73 -11.83 -1.60
C GLU A 95 2.95 -11.36 -0.36
N LEU A 96 3.63 -11.25 0.79
CA LEU A 96 3.03 -10.78 2.04
C LEU A 96 2.42 -9.38 1.89
N ALA A 97 3.14 -8.47 1.25
CA ALA A 97 2.65 -7.12 1.00
C ALA A 97 1.44 -7.11 0.05
N GLY A 98 1.42 -8.00 -0.96
CA GLY A 98 0.28 -8.17 -1.86
C GLY A 98 -0.98 -8.64 -1.15
N ILE A 99 -0.84 -9.59 -0.23
CA ILE A 99 -1.93 -10.08 0.62
C ILE A 99 -2.49 -8.93 1.47
N GLU A 100 -1.63 -8.15 2.13
CA GLU A 100 -2.07 -7.06 3.01
C GLU A 100 -2.73 -5.92 2.22
N LYS A 101 -2.20 -5.55 1.06
CA LYS A 101 -2.85 -4.59 0.15
C LYS A 101 -4.24 -5.09 -0.24
N THR A 102 -4.38 -6.36 -0.62
CA THR A 102 -5.67 -6.95 -0.99
C THR A 102 -6.66 -6.88 0.19
N ARG A 103 -6.21 -7.17 1.41
CA ARG A 103 -7.04 -7.06 2.63
C ARG A 103 -7.62 -5.66 2.83
N LEU A 104 -6.82 -4.61 2.59
CA LEU A 104 -7.26 -3.21 2.72
C LEU A 104 -8.23 -2.78 1.60
N TRP A 105 -8.21 -3.44 0.46
CA TRP A 105 -9.10 -3.14 -0.66
C TRP A 105 -10.48 -3.80 -0.55
N VAL A 106 -10.58 -4.87 0.23
CA VAL A 106 -11.84 -5.61 0.48
C VAL A 106 -12.66 -5.00 1.61
N GLN A 107 -12.11 -4.05 2.38
CA GLN A 107 -12.88 -3.34 3.42
C GLN A 107 -13.95 -2.44 2.77
N PRO A 108 -15.21 -2.48 3.26
CA PRO A 108 -16.35 -1.73 2.70
C PRO A 108 -16.29 -0.22 2.97
#